data_AF-A0A934H4S7-F1
#
_entry.id   AF-A0A934H4S7-F1
#
_cell.length_a   1.000
_cell.length_b   1.000
_cell.length_c   1.000
_cell.angle_alpha   90.00
_cell.angle_beta   90.00
_cell.angle_gamma   90.00
#
_symmetry.space_group_name_H-M   'P 1'
#
loop_
_entity.id
_entity.type
_entity.pdbx_description
1 polymer ?
#
loop_
_entity_poly.entity_id
_entity_poly.type
_entity_poly.pdbx_seq_one_letter_code
_entity_poly.pdbx_strand_id
1 'polypeptide(L)'
;MATNQNVTLKMYRYDPDMGQEPRYDSYQVPIEETTTVLEALYYVLERMDGSLSFRSSCRSAVCGSCAMFINGMNRLACRTQIVALNSREVKIAPLPHLPVIKDLVVDMAGFWEKYERVRPYLITAVASPDKEWLQSEEEHKAIEEAIDCI
;
A
#
# COMPACT_ATOMS: atom_id res chain seq x y z
N MET A 1 2.35 -27.20 14.10
CA MET A 1 1.90 -28.11 13.03
C MET A 1 1.69 -27.22 11.81
N ALA A 2 2.53 -27.33 10.78
CA ALA A 2 2.38 -26.50 9.58
C ALA A 2 1.15 -26.97 8.81
N THR A 3 0.04 -26.24 8.95
CA THR A 3 -1.10 -26.36 8.06
C THR A 3 -0.67 -25.75 6.72
N ASN A 4 -0.09 -26.57 5.84
CA ASN A 4 0.22 -26.22 4.46
C ASN A 4 -1.10 -25.96 3.70
N GLN A 5 -1.68 -24.79 3.90
CA GLN A 5 -2.84 -24.33 3.16
C GLN A 5 -2.33 -23.50 2.00
N ASN A 6 -2.75 -23.83 0.78
CA ASN A 6 -2.48 -23.00 -0.39
C ASN A 6 -3.64 -22.03 -0.62
N VAL A 7 -3.32 -20.83 -1.08
CA VAL A 7 -4.26 -19.84 -1.60
C VAL A 7 -3.91 -19.51 -3.04
N THR A 8 -4.90 -19.14 -3.84
CA THR A 8 -4.68 -18.59 -5.17
C THR A 8 -4.57 -17.07 -5.09
N LEU A 9 -3.43 -16.51 -5.43
CA LEU A 9 -3.29 -15.07 -5.69
C LEU A 9 -3.65 -14.80 -7.15
N LYS A 10 -4.68 -13.99 -7.38
CA LYS A 10 -5.07 -13.53 -8.72
C LYS A 10 -4.62 -12.09 -8.90
N MET A 11 -3.52 -11.90 -9.62
CA MET A 11 -2.75 -10.67 -9.61
C MET A 11 -2.89 -9.92 -10.93
N TYR A 12 -3.19 -8.63 -10.84
CA TYR A 12 -3.15 -7.74 -11.99
C TYR A 12 -1.71 -7.64 -12.53
N ARG A 13 -1.57 -7.84 -13.84
CA ARG A 13 -0.30 -7.77 -14.56
C ARG A 13 -0.42 -6.80 -15.73
N TYR A 14 0.57 -5.93 -15.87
CA TYR A 14 0.63 -4.96 -16.95
C TYR A 14 2.06 -4.46 -17.12
N ASP A 15 2.56 -4.47 -18.35
CA ASP A 15 3.85 -3.91 -18.70
C ASP A 15 3.69 -3.09 -20.00
N PRO A 16 3.64 -1.74 -19.91
CA PRO A 16 3.45 -0.88 -21.07
C PRO A 16 4.60 -0.97 -22.07
N ASP A 17 5.82 -1.23 -21.60
CA ASP A 17 7.01 -1.28 -22.46
C ASP A 17 7.03 -2.53 -23.34
N MET A 18 6.30 -3.57 -22.94
CA MET A 18 6.15 -4.82 -23.67
C MET A 18 4.93 -4.84 -24.60
N GLY A 19 4.15 -3.76 -24.66
CA GLY A 19 2.95 -3.64 -25.49
C GLY A 19 1.84 -4.63 -25.13
N GLN A 20 1.81 -5.11 -23.89
CA GLN A 20 0.83 -6.10 -23.44
C GLN A 20 -0.41 -5.44 -22.85
N GLU A 21 -1.58 -5.94 -23.22
CA GLU A 21 -2.83 -5.56 -22.57
C GLU A 21 -2.85 -6.01 -21.09
N PRO A 22 -3.51 -5.25 -20.20
CA PRO A 22 -3.72 -5.66 -18.82
C PRO A 22 -4.36 -7.05 -18.71
N ARG A 23 -3.84 -7.87 -17.81
CA ARG A 23 -4.36 -9.23 -17.56
C ARG A 23 -4.33 -9.58 -16.08
N TYR A 24 -4.85 -10.75 -15.77
CA TYR A 24 -4.72 -11.36 -14.44
C TYR A 24 -4.01 -12.71 -14.56
N ASP A 25 -2.90 -12.84 -13.84
CA ASP A 25 -2.17 -14.09 -13.70
C ASP A 25 -2.47 -14.70 -12.32
N SER A 26 -2.51 -16.03 -12.23
CA SER A 26 -2.85 -16.74 -11.00
C SER A 26 -1.68 -17.56 -10.47
N TYR A 27 -1.37 -17.40 -9.19
CA TYR A 27 -0.27 -18.10 -8.51
C TYR A 27 -0.80 -18.84 -7.29
N GLN A 28 -0.48 -20.12 -7.15
CA GLN A 28 -0.75 -20.84 -5.90
C GLN A 28 0.42 -20.64 -4.94
N VAL A 29 0.10 -20.09 -3.76
CA VAL A 29 1.09 -19.74 -2.74
C VAL A 29 0.75 -20.47 -1.45
N PRO A 30 1.72 -21.16 -0.80
CA PRO A 30 1.52 -21.71 0.53
C PRO A 30 1.45 -20.58 1.56
N ILE A 31 0.50 -20.68 2.49
CA ILE A 31 0.29 -19.70 3.55
C ILE A 31 0.26 -20.38 4.92
N GLU A 32 0.61 -19.61 5.93
CA GLU A 32 0.42 -19.90 7.35
C GLU A 32 -0.61 -18.91 7.92
N GLU A 33 -0.97 -19.08 9.19
CA GLU A 33 -1.97 -18.23 9.86
C GLU A 33 -1.59 -16.75 9.91
N THR A 34 -0.28 -16.45 9.98
CA THR A 34 0.24 -15.10 10.07
C THR A 34 0.58 -14.48 8.72
N THR A 35 0.52 -15.26 7.62
CA THR A 35 0.98 -14.81 6.31
C THR A 35 0.17 -13.62 5.81
N THR A 36 0.89 -12.54 5.54
CA THR A 36 0.36 -11.30 4.97
C THR A 36 0.33 -11.36 3.45
N VAL A 37 -0.48 -10.50 2.83
CA VAL A 37 -0.49 -10.36 1.37
C VAL A 37 0.89 -9.95 0.87
N LEU A 38 1.62 -9.09 1.59
CA LEU A 38 2.96 -8.69 1.19
C LEU A 38 3.96 -9.85 1.17
N GLU A 39 3.94 -10.73 2.18
CA GLU A 39 4.81 -11.92 2.20
C GLU A 39 4.50 -12.86 1.04
N ALA A 40 3.22 -13.03 0.70
CA ALA A 40 2.83 -13.85 -0.43
C ALA A 40 3.23 -13.23 -1.79
N LEU A 41 3.22 -11.89 -1.91
CA LEU A 41 3.78 -11.19 -3.07
C LEU A 41 5.30 -11.41 -3.20
N TYR A 42 6.04 -11.35 -2.08
CA TYR A 42 7.47 -11.69 -2.09
C TYR A 42 7.71 -13.15 -2.46
N TYR A 43 6.89 -14.08 -1.97
CA TYR A 43 6.98 -15.48 -2.36
C TYR A 43 6.86 -15.64 -3.89
N VAL A 44 5.87 -14.99 -4.50
CA VAL A 44 5.70 -15.01 -5.96
C VAL A 44 6.93 -14.41 -6.64
N LEU A 45 7.36 -13.22 -6.22
CA LEU A 45 8.52 -12.54 -6.79
C LEU A 45 9.80 -13.39 -6.75
N GLU A 46 10.07 -14.01 -5.62
CA GLU A 46 11.35 -14.69 -5.37
C GLU A 46 11.38 -16.13 -5.90
N ARG A 47 10.21 -16.80 -5.98
CA ARG A 47 10.16 -18.25 -6.25
C ARG A 47 9.38 -18.65 -7.49
N MET A 48 8.57 -17.75 -8.06
CA MET A 48 7.66 -18.09 -9.16
C MET A 48 7.84 -17.17 -10.37
N ASP A 49 7.87 -15.86 -10.15
CA ASP A 49 7.92 -14.86 -11.21
C ASP A 49 8.67 -13.58 -10.78
N GLY A 50 9.96 -13.52 -11.14
CA GLY A 50 10.83 -12.38 -10.86
C GLY A 50 10.52 -11.11 -11.64
N SER A 51 9.56 -11.12 -12.57
CA SER A 51 9.17 -9.93 -13.34
C SER A 51 8.12 -9.06 -12.63
N LEU A 52 7.52 -9.59 -11.55
CA LEU A 52 6.48 -8.92 -10.78
C LEU A 52 7.00 -7.60 -10.17
N SER A 53 6.22 -6.52 -10.32
CA SER A 53 6.56 -5.20 -9.75
C SER A 53 5.53 -4.72 -8.72
N PHE A 54 6.01 -4.32 -7.54
CA PHE A 54 5.23 -3.64 -6.49
C PHE A 54 6.11 -2.76 -5.61
N ARG A 55 5.50 -1.82 -4.88
CA ARG A 55 6.21 -0.99 -3.88
C ARG A 55 6.01 -1.52 -2.47
N SER A 56 7.09 -1.51 -1.68
CA SER A 56 7.08 -1.81 -0.25
C SER A 56 8.30 -1.16 0.41
N SER A 57 8.23 -0.92 1.72
CA SER A 57 9.35 -0.36 2.50
C SER A 57 9.33 -0.87 3.94
N CYS A 58 8.56 -0.24 4.84
CA CYS A 58 8.64 -0.52 6.28
C CYS A 58 8.20 -1.93 6.71
N ARG A 59 7.25 -2.54 5.97
CA ARG A 59 6.56 -3.80 6.31
C ARG A 59 5.81 -3.80 7.65
N SER A 60 5.60 -2.64 8.28
CA SER A 60 4.99 -2.49 9.60
C SER A 60 3.76 -1.58 9.61
N ALA A 61 3.18 -1.30 8.43
CA ALA A 61 1.98 -0.48 8.25
C ALA A 61 2.13 0.99 8.66
N VAL A 62 3.33 1.57 8.53
CA VAL A 62 3.61 2.97 8.90
C VAL A 62 3.96 3.89 7.72
N CYS A 63 4.34 3.35 6.55
CA CYS A 63 4.84 4.17 5.44
C CYS A 63 3.89 4.33 4.24
N GLY A 64 2.71 3.70 4.26
CA GLY A 64 1.74 3.73 3.15
C GLY A 64 2.15 3.03 1.84
N SER A 65 3.44 2.74 1.62
CA SER A 65 4.01 2.35 0.32
C SER A 65 3.45 1.08 -0.33
N CYS A 66 2.88 0.15 0.45
CA CYS A 66 2.31 -1.11 -0.04
C CYS A 66 0.77 -1.07 -0.13
N ALA A 67 0.20 0.13 -0.32
CA ALA A 67 -1.22 0.32 -0.57
C ALA A 67 -1.63 -0.29 -1.91
N MET A 68 -2.65 -1.15 -1.89
CA MET A 68 -3.14 -1.91 -3.04
C MET A 68 -4.65 -2.11 -2.95
N PHE A 69 -5.28 -2.50 -4.06
CA PHE A 69 -6.69 -2.90 -4.09
C PHE A 69 -6.79 -4.42 -3.93
N ILE A 70 -7.17 -4.87 -2.73
CA ILE A 70 -7.18 -6.28 -2.34
C ILE A 70 -8.62 -6.70 -2.02
N ASN A 71 -9.14 -7.68 -2.75
CA ASN A 71 -10.51 -8.19 -2.62
C ASN A 71 -11.59 -7.08 -2.60
N GLY A 72 -11.46 -6.10 -3.49
CA GLY A 72 -12.46 -5.04 -3.63
C GLY A 72 -12.29 -3.85 -2.67
N MET A 73 -11.22 -3.82 -1.87
CA MET A 73 -10.97 -2.73 -0.92
C MET A 73 -9.51 -2.24 -0.95
N ASN A 74 -9.31 -0.94 -0.72
CA ASN A 74 -7.98 -0.39 -0.50
C ASN A 74 -7.41 -0.90 0.84
N ARG A 75 -6.21 -1.47 0.80
CA ARG A 75 -5.56 -2.12 1.94
C ARG A 75 -4.05 -1.95 1.87
N LEU A 76 -3.41 -1.96 3.04
CA LEU A 76 -1.96 -2.12 3.13
C LEU A 76 -1.62 -3.62 3.07
N ALA A 77 -0.88 -4.03 2.05
CA ALA A 77 -0.53 -5.44 1.84
C ALA A 77 0.24 -6.04 3.03
N CYS A 78 1.11 -5.25 3.70
CA CYS A 78 1.89 -5.70 4.86
C CYS A 78 1.07 -5.88 6.13
N ARG A 79 -0.11 -5.27 6.23
CA ARG A 79 -1.00 -5.42 7.39
C ARG A 79 -2.07 -6.48 7.16
N THR A 80 -2.39 -6.74 5.90
CA THR A 80 -3.51 -7.60 5.53
C THR A 80 -3.09 -9.05 5.61
N GLN A 81 -3.55 -9.76 6.64
CA GLN A 81 -3.41 -11.21 6.74
C GLN A 81 -4.32 -11.90 5.72
N ILE A 82 -3.79 -12.90 5.02
CA ILE A 82 -4.55 -13.64 4.00
C ILE A 82 -5.72 -14.39 4.63
N VAL A 83 -5.51 -15.01 5.79
CA VAL A 83 -6.57 -15.75 6.50
C VAL A 83 -7.75 -14.85 6.88
N ALA A 84 -7.51 -13.58 7.21
CA ALA A 84 -8.55 -12.62 7.56
C ALA A 84 -9.45 -12.23 6.38
N LEU A 85 -9.03 -12.53 5.14
CA LEU A 85 -9.83 -12.31 3.93
C LEU A 85 -10.91 -13.40 3.74
N ASN A 86 -10.85 -14.49 4.51
CA ASN A 86 -11.83 -15.59 4.47
C ASN A 86 -12.13 -16.12 3.05
N SER A 87 -11.11 -16.18 2.19
CA SER A 87 -11.22 -16.60 0.79
C SER A 87 -10.06 -17.49 0.37
N ARG A 88 -10.32 -18.44 -0.53
CA ARG A 88 -9.29 -19.27 -1.18
C ARG A 88 -8.67 -18.59 -2.42
N GLU A 89 -9.27 -17.51 -2.88
CA GLU A 89 -8.74 -16.64 -3.93
C GLU A 89 -8.58 -15.21 -3.40
N VAL A 90 -7.39 -14.64 -3.54
CA VAL A 90 -7.09 -13.25 -3.19
C VAL A 90 -6.80 -12.50 -4.47
N LYS A 91 -7.73 -11.63 -4.87
CA LYS A 91 -7.58 -10.75 -6.03
C LYS A 91 -6.83 -9.49 -5.62
N ILE A 92 -5.72 -9.21 -6.30
CA ILE A 92 -4.84 -8.08 -6.03
C ILE A 92 -4.73 -7.23 -7.30
N ALA A 93 -4.97 -5.93 -7.16
CA ALA A 93 -4.86 -4.94 -8.23
C ALA A 93 -4.15 -3.68 -7.72
N PRO A 94 -3.60 -2.84 -8.62
CA PRO A 94 -3.08 -1.53 -8.26
C PRO A 94 -4.18 -0.66 -7.63
N LEU A 95 -3.77 0.43 -6.97
CA LEU A 95 -4.73 1.42 -6.46
C LEU A 95 -5.63 1.93 -7.58
N PRO A 96 -6.97 1.99 -7.36
CA PRO A 96 -7.91 2.36 -8.40
C PRO A 96 -7.78 3.85 -8.76
N HIS A 97 -8.15 4.19 -9.99
CA HIS A 97 -8.16 5.56 -10.52
C HIS A 97 -6.79 6.27 -10.58
N LEU A 98 -5.69 5.53 -10.43
CA LEU A 98 -4.34 6.02 -10.67
C LEU A 98 -3.75 5.36 -11.92
N PRO A 99 -2.96 6.09 -12.73
CA PRO A 99 -2.26 5.49 -13.86
C PRO A 99 -1.32 4.38 -13.38
N VAL A 100 -1.35 3.23 -14.03
CA VAL A 100 -0.47 2.11 -13.72
C VAL A 100 0.85 2.29 -14.47
N ILE A 101 1.97 2.23 -13.75
CA ILE A 101 3.31 2.22 -14.34
C ILE A 101 3.66 0.80 -14.78
N LYS A 102 3.57 -0.17 -13.85
CA LYS A 102 3.81 -1.60 -14.11
C LYS A 102 3.21 -2.44 -13.01
N ASP A 103 2.48 -3.49 -13.36
CA ASP A 103 1.81 -4.41 -12.43
C ASP A 103 1.04 -3.69 -11.32
N LEU A 104 1.54 -3.73 -10.07
CA LEU A 104 0.89 -3.15 -8.90
C LEU A 104 1.45 -1.75 -8.54
N VAL A 105 2.33 -1.20 -9.38
CA VAL A 105 2.96 0.11 -9.21
C VAL A 105 2.15 1.17 -9.97
N VAL A 106 1.72 2.21 -9.26
CA VAL A 106 0.99 3.34 -9.82
C VAL A 106 1.82 4.63 -9.81
N ASP A 107 1.44 5.56 -10.68
CA ASP A 107 1.91 6.94 -10.65
C ASP A 107 1.18 7.72 -9.54
N MET A 108 1.97 8.33 -8.65
CA MET A 108 1.50 9.13 -7.52
C MET A 108 1.67 10.64 -7.74
N ALA A 109 2.18 11.09 -8.89
CA ALA A 109 2.47 12.50 -9.15
C ALA A 109 1.22 13.38 -8.94
N GLY A 110 0.07 12.97 -9.50
CA GLY A 110 -1.18 13.70 -9.33
C GLY A 110 -1.76 13.69 -7.91
N PHE A 111 -1.37 12.74 -7.07
CA PHE A 111 -1.70 12.77 -5.63
C PHE A 111 -0.87 13.83 -4.92
N TRP A 112 0.45 13.85 -5.13
CA TRP A 112 1.35 14.82 -4.51
C TRP A 112 1.08 16.25 -4.95
N GLU A 113 0.75 16.48 -6.22
CA GLU A 113 0.35 17.80 -6.70
C GLU A 113 -0.87 18.34 -5.92
N LYS A 114 -1.87 17.50 -5.63
CA LYS A 114 -3.05 17.89 -4.84
C LYS A 114 -2.69 18.15 -3.38
N TYR A 115 -1.79 17.36 -2.82
CA TYR A 115 -1.28 17.57 -1.46
C TYR A 115 -0.54 18.90 -1.34
N GLU A 116 0.32 19.26 -2.30
CA GLU A 116 1.03 20.54 -2.29
C GLU A 116 0.09 21.75 -2.41
N ARG A 117 -0.99 21.62 -3.19
CA ARG A 117 -1.99 22.69 -3.36
C ARG A 117 -2.65 23.15 -2.06
N VAL A 118 -2.75 22.28 -1.04
CA VAL A 118 -3.33 22.67 0.25
C VAL A 118 -2.34 23.40 1.16
N ARG A 119 -1.08 23.55 0.74
CA ARG A 119 0.02 24.17 1.51
C ARG A 119 0.16 23.51 2.89
N PRO A 120 0.57 22.23 2.95
CA PRO A 120 0.57 21.42 4.18
C PRO A 120 1.77 21.74 5.07
N TYR A 121 1.93 23.03 5.42
CA TYR A 121 2.99 23.55 6.26
C TYR A 121 2.45 24.70 7.12
N LEU A 122 3.11 24.99 8.24
CA LEU A 122 2.70 26.05 9.14
C LEU A 122 2.88 27.43 8.49
N ILE A 123 1.81 28.22 8.44
CA ILE A 123 1.82 29.61 7.95
C ILE A 123 1.56 30.52 9.15
N THR A 124 2.54 31.36 9.50
CA THR A 124 2.44 32.30 10.62
C THR A 124 2.23 33.73 10.12
N ALA A 125 1.44 34.51 10.85
CA ALA A 125 1.24 35.94 10.58
C ALA A 125 2.35 36.83 11.18
N VAL A 126 3.13 36.27 12.11
CA VAL A 126 4.19 36.95 12.86
C VAL A 126 5.51 36.20 12.73
N ALA A 127 6.61 36.89 13.03
CA ALA A 127 7.94 36.28 13.08
C ALA A 127 8.01 35.18 14.14
N SER A 128 8.80 34.15 13.88
CA SER A 128 9.05 33.08 14.84
C SER A 128 9.69 33.63 16.13
N PRO A 129 9.23 33.20 17.31
CA PRO A 129 9.85 33.58 18.58
C PRO A 129 11.26 32.97 18.71
N ASP A 130 12.04 33.50 19.66
CA ASP A 130 13.37 32.96 20.00
C ASP A 130 13.31 31.56 20.67
N LYS A 131 12.11 31.14 21.10
CA LYS A 131 11.81 29.86 21.76
C LYS A 131 10.71 29.10 21.02
N GLU A 132 10.30 27.95 21.53
CA GLU A 132 9.16 27.19 21.04
C GLU A 132 7.83 27.97 21.14
N TRP A 133 6.90 27.63 20.24
CA TRP A 133 5.51 28.07 20.35
C TRP A 133 4.83 27.33 21.51
N LEU A 134 4.14 28.07 22.37
CA LEU A 134 3.29 27.45 23.38
C LEU A 134 2.00 26.95 22.72
N GLN A 135 1.69 25.68 22.98
CA GLN A 135 0.44 25.03 22.57
C GLN A 135 -0.14 24.31 23.79
N SER A 136 -1.43 24.47 24.07
CA SER A 136 -2.10 23.74 25.15
C SER A 136 -2.36 22.27 24.76
N GLU A 137 -2.62 21.42 25.75
CA GLU A 137 -2.99 20.03 25.49
C GLU A 137 -4.32 19.94 24.70
N GLU A 138 -5.29 20.82 24.97
CA GLU A 138 -6.53 20.85 24.18
C GLU A 138 -6.30 21.25 22.72
N GLU A 139 -5.42 22.22 22.48
CA GLU A 139 -5.05 22.64 21.12
C GLU A 139 -4.32 21.54 20.35
N HIS A 140 -3.43 20.79 21.03
CA HIS A 140 -2.75 19.65 20.43
C HIS A 140 -3.72 18.51 20.09
N LYS A 141 -4.61 18.16 21.02
CA LYS A 141 -5.64 17.13 20.78
C LYS A 141 -6.55 17.47 19.59
N ALA A 142 -6.78 18.75 19.32
CA ALA A 142 -7.57 19.18 18.17
C ALA A 142 -6.94 18.81 16.81
N ILE A 143 -5.63 18.51 16.74
CA ILE A 143 -4.93 18.14 15.50
C ILE A 143 -4.39 16.70 15.49
N GLU A 144 -4.50 15.98 16.60
CA GLU A 144 -3.86 14.66 16.81
C GLU A 144 -4.26 13.63 15.75
N GLU A 145 -5.55 13.54 15.40
CA GLU A 145 -6.01 12.60 14.37
C GLU A 145 -5.48 12.97 12.96
N ALA A 146 -5.31 14.26 12.69
CA ALA A 146 -4.89 14.73 11.37
C ALA A 146 -3.40 14.47 11.08
N ILE A 147 -2.58 14.32 12.13
CA ILE A 147 -1.13 14.07 11.98
C ILE A 147 -0.77 12.60 11.79
N ASP A 148 -1.73 11.68 11.94
CA ASP A 148 -1.55 10.23 11.77
C ASP A 148 -1.60 9.75 10.31
N CYS A 149 -1.86 10.65 9.35
CA CYS A 149 -1.88 10.30 7.93
C CYS A 149 -0.49 9.91 7.41
N ILE A 150 -0.40 8.78 6.68
CA ILE A 150 0.83 8.17 6.15
C ILE A 150 0.82 7.98 4.64
#